data_AF-A0A956DHJ3-F1
#
_entry.id   AF-A0A956DHJ3-F1
#
_cell.length_a   1.000
_cell.length_b   1.000
_cell.length_c   1.000
_cell.angle_alpha   90.00
_cell.angle_beta   90.00
_cell.angle_gamma   90.00
#
_symmetry.space_group_name_H-M   'P 1'
#
loop_
_entity.id
_entity.type
_entity.pdbx_description
1 polymer ?
#
loop_
_entity_poly.entity_id
_entity_poly.type
_entity_poly.pdbx_seq_one_letter_code
_entity_poly.pdbx_strand_id
1 'polypeptide(L)'
;MSHGKERRRRFVYVTRNTEYHCFDDVCVAVRDRRSGSFVDSHSALARRLEGGVRLIAGGAVPTLRGPEVGSPMYFGERRRDEGEVITSRLEAVDRPAIADLALYPKTA
;
A
#
# COMPACT_ATOMS: atom_id res chain seq x y z
N MET A 1 3.82 26.42 -13.84
CA MET A 1 4.61 25.58 -12.92
C MET A 1 4.77 24.21 -13.56
N SER A 2 5.97 23.86 -14.01
CA SER A 2 6.21 22.56 -14.67
C SER A 2 6.07 21.44 -13.64
N HIS A 3 4.90 20.79 -13.64
CA HIS A 3 4.69 19.53 -12.92
C HIS A 3 5.49 18.47 -13.68
N GLY A 4 6.77 18.29 -13.33
CA GLY A 4 7.50 17.12 -13.80
C GLY A 4 6.69 15.89 -13.41
N LYS A 5 6.17 15.16 -14.40
CA LYS A 5 5.32 13.98 -14.18
C LYS A 5 6.05 13.09 -13.18
N GLU A 6 5.46 12.81 -12.02
CA GLU A 6 6.10 11.99 -10.99
C GLU A 6 6.54 10.67 -11.64
N ARG A 7 7.86 10.49 -11.79
CA ARG A 7 8.46 9.32 -12.47
C ARG A 7 8.65 8.15 -11.51
N ARG A 8 8.26 8.34 -10.26
CA ARG A 8 8.51 7.41 -9.19
C ARG A 8 7.54 6.25 -9.32
N ARG A 9 8.10 5.05 -9.44
CA ARG A 9 7.34 3.80 -9.58
C ARG A 9 7.23 3.02 -8.28
N ARG A 10 8.12 3.31 -7.30
CA ARG A 10 8.21 2.59 -6.02
C ARG A 10 7.88 3.45 -4.82
N PHE A 11 6.93 3.00 -4.02
CA PHE A 11 6.47 3.67 -2.80
C PHE A 11 6.36 2.66 -1.65
N VAL A 12 6.60 3.14 -0.44
CA VAL A 12 6.31 2.40 0.80
C VAL A 12 5.24 3.17 1.54
N TYR A 13 4.07 2.56 1.66
CA TYR A 13 2.96 3.12 2.41
C TYR A 13 3.02 2.57 3.83
N VAL A 14 3.29 3.44 4.78
CA VAL A 14 3.55 3.05 6.16
C VAL A 14 2.27 3.24 6.98
N THR A 15 1.80 2.18 7.61
CA THR A 15 0.78 2.24 8.67
C THR A 15 1.43 1.91 10.00
N ARG A 16 0.67 2.01 11.10
CA ARG A 16 1.17 1.76 12.46
C ARG A 16 2.00 0.48 12.61
N ASN A 17 1.54 -0.63 12.03
CA ASN A 17 2.19 -1.93 12.19
C ASN A 17 2.73 -2.50 10.89
N THR A 18 2.45 -1.88 9.74
CA THR A 18 2.69 -2.55 8.44
C THR A 18 3.21 -1.56 7.41
N GLU A 19 4.26 -1.97 6.72
CA GLU A 19 4.76 -1.31 5.50
C GLU A 19 4.22 -2.07 4.28
N TYR A 20 3.61 -1.34 3.36
CA TYR A 20 3.14 -1.86 2.09
C TYR A 20 4.02 -1.31 0.97
N HIS A 21 4.83 -2.17 0.37
CA HIS A 21 5.76 -1.80 -0.70
C HIS A 21 5.05 -1.98 -2.04
N CYS A 22 4.93 -0.90 -2.79
CA CYS A 22 4.21 -0.88 -4.07
C CYS A 22 5.15 -0.56 -5.25
N PHE A 23 4.91 -1.22 -6.38
CA PHE A 23 5.52 -0.92 -7.67
C PHE A 23 4.41 -0.72 -8.72
N ASP A 24 4.34 0.46 -9.33
CA ASP A 24 3.23 0.86 -10.22
C ASP A 24 1.85 0.50 -9.63
N ASP A 25 1.63 0.95 -8.39
CA ASP A 25 0.43 0.71 -7.59
C ASP A 25 0.16 -0.75 -7.21
N VAL A 26 0.97 -1.72 -7.61
CA VAL A 26 0.81 -3.12 -7.17
C VAL A 26 1.59 -3.36 -5.89
N CYS A 27 0.95 -3.90 -4.85
CA CYS A 27 1.64 -4.31 -3.63
C CYS A 27 2.51 -5.55 -3.89
N VAL A 28 3.81 -5.37 -3.85
CA VAL A 28 4.82 -6.40 -4.17
C VAL A 28 5.48 -6.99 -2.93
N ALA A 29 5.41 -6.30 -1.80
CA ALA A 29 5.88 -6.83 -0.52
C ALA A 29 5.13 -6.17 0.63
N VAL A 30 4.94 -6.92 1.71
CA VAL A 30 4.37 -6.43 2.97
C VAL A 30 5.35 -6.73 4.08
N ARG A 31 5.74 -5.73 4.86
CA ARG A 31 6.60 -5.92 6.04
C ARG A 31 5.82 -5.63 7.31
N ASP A 32 5.88 -6.55 8.26
CA ASP A 32 5.42 -6.31 9.62
C ASP A 32 6.48 -5.48 10.36
N ARG A 33 6.11 -4.28 10.81
CA ARG A 33 7.02 -3.32 11.45
C ARG A 33 7.45 -3.74 12.85
N ARG A 34 6.74 -4.67 13.49
CA ARG A 34 7.06 -5.14 14.84
C ARG A 34 8.21 -6.14 14.80
N SER A 35 8.16 -7.08 13.87
CA SER A 35 9.17 -8.10 13.64
C SER A 35 10.27 -7.65 12.67
N GLY A 36 9.98 -6.69 11.80
CA GLY A 36 10.87 -6.26 10.71
C GLY A 36 10.88 -7.20 9.50
N SER A 37 10.09 -8.28 9.54
CA SER A 37 10.08 -9.33 8.52
C SER A 37 9.07 -9.07 7.41
N PHE A 38 9.41 -9.49 6.19
CA PHE A 38 8.44 -9.57 5.10
C PHE A 38 7.49 -10.75 5.31
N VAL A 39 6.21 -10.55 4.95
CA VAL A 39 5.12 -11.51 5.13
C VAL A 39 4.67 -12.02 3.77
N ASP A 40 4.77 -13.32 3.54
CA ASP A 40 4.50 -13.93 2.22
C ASP A 40 3.02 -14.21 1.94
N SER A 41 2.17 -14.21 2.97
CA SER A 41 0.75 -14.61 2.87
C SER A 41 -0.23 -13.48 3.16
N HIS A 42 0.22 -12.22 3.13
CA HIS A 42 -0.65 -11.08 3.41
C HIS A 42 -1.65 -10.84 2.28
N SER A 43 -2.92 -10.57 2.61
CA SER A 43 -4.02 -10.42 1.63
C SER A 43 -3.81 -9.31 0.61
N ALA A 44 -3.09 -8.24 0.97
CA ALA A 44 -2.74 -7.14 0.06
C ALA A 44 -1.77 -7.53 -1.07
N LEU A 45 -1.03 -8.63 -0.96
CA LEU A 45 -0.02 -8.99 -1.96
C LEU A 45 -0.63 -9.22 -3.34
N ALA A 46 0.08 -8.74 -4.37
CA ALA A 46 -0.32 -8.76 -5.77
C ALA A 46 -1.64 -8.04 -6.08
N ARG A 47 -2.15 -7.21 -5.15
CA ARG A 47 -3.33 -6.36 -5.38
C ARG A 47 -2.92 -4.95 -5.78
N ARG A 48 -3.77 -4.32 -6.58
CA ARG A 48 -3.60 -2.92 -6.98
C ARG A 48 -4.14 -2.00 -5.89
N LEU A 49 -3.35 -0.99 -5.55
CA LEU A 49 -3.73 0.15 -4.73
C LEU A 49 -4.59 1.07 -5.59
N GLU A 50 -5.87 1.14 -5.26
CA GLU A 50 -6.83 1.91 -6.05
C GLU A 50 -7.01 3.33 -5.51
N GLY A 51 -6.66 3.58 -4.25
CA GLY A 51 -6.59 4.94 -3.71
C GLY A 51 -6.67 5.05 -2.20
N GLY A 52 -6.93 6.29 -1.76
CA GLY A 52 -7.25 6.59 -0.37
C GLY A 52 -8.72 6.33 -0.04
N VAL A 53 -9.01 6.24 1.26
CA VAL A 53 -10.37 6.09 1.79
C VAL A 53 -10.63 7.19 2.79
N ARG A 54 -11.80 7.80 2.72
CA ARG A 54 -12.29 8.72 3.75
C ARG A 54 -13.24 7.97 4.67
N LEU A 55 -12.95 8.01 5.97
CA LEU A 55 -13.87 7.50 6.98
C LEU A 55 -14.99 8.52 7.22
N ILE A 56 -16.22 8.05 7.18
CA ILE A 56 -17.44 8.81 7.49
C ILE A 56 -18.21 8.12 8.62
N ALA A 57 -19.14 8.82 9.26
CA ALA A 57 -19.86 8.31 10.43
C ALA A 57 -20.59 6.97 10.23
N GLY A 58 -20.84 6.56 8.98
CA GLY A 58 -21.49 5.29 8.63
C GLY A 58 -20.66 4.34 7.76
N GLY A 59 -19.35 4.58 7.56
CA GLY A 59 -18.53 3.71 6.73
C GLY A 59 -17.30 4.35 6.12
N ALA A 60 -16.87 3.81 4.98
CA ALA A 60 -15.67 4.20 4.26
C ALA A 60 -16.05 4.52 2.80
N VAL A 61 -15.54 5.62 2.26
CA VAL A 61 -15.74 6.00 0.86
C VAL A 61 -14.40 6.21 0.15
N PRO A 62 -14.20 5.64 -1.06
CA PRO A 62 -13.00 5.91 -1.86
C PRO A 62 -12.82 7.40 -2.14
N THR A 63 -11.58 7.85 -2.26
CA THR A 63 -11.25 9.21 -2.69
C THR A 63 -10.74 9.20 -4.13
N LEU A 64 -11.01 10.29 -4.86
CA LEU A 64 -10.41 10.52 -6.19
C LEU A 64 -8.93 10.93 -6.11
N ARG A 65 -8.39 11.00 -4.90
CA ARG A 65 -7.00 11.37 -4.63
C ARG A 65 -6.22 10.11 -4.28
N GLY A 66 -4.92 10.12 -4.53
CA GLY A 66 -4.04 9.06 -4.07
C GLY A 66 -4.07 8.90 -2.54
N PRO A 67 -3.42 7.87 -1.99
CA PRO A 67 -3.30 7.68 -0.56
C PRO A 67 -2.68 8.91 0.13
N GLU A 68 -3.33 9.40 1.19
CA GLU A 68 -2.89 10.56 1.96
C GLU A 68 -2.62 10.16 3.42
N VAL A 69 -1.60 10.76 4.03
CA VAL A 69 -1.28 10.57 5.45
C VAL A 69 -2.50 10.96 6.30
N GLY A 70 -2.81 10.13 7.30
CA GLY A 70 -3.97 10.26 8.17
C GLY A 70 -5.22 9.52 7.66
N SER A 71 -5.24 9.07 6.41
CA SER A 71 -6.35 8.32 5.82
C SER A 71 -5.99 6.85 5.61
N PRO A 72 -6.94 5.91 5.73
CA PRO A 72 -6.75 4.57 5.22
C PRO A 72 -6.55 4.56 3.70
N MET A 73 -6.01 3.44 3.20
CA MET A 73 -5.98 3.13 1.77
C MET A 73 -6.73 1.84 1.50
N TYR A 74 -7.09 1.61 0.24
CA TYR A 74 -7.70 0.35 -0.16
C TYR A 74 -7.00 -0.29 -1.37
N PHE A 75 -6.81 -1.61 -1.26
CA PHE A 75 -6.42 -2.46 -2.36
C PHE A 75 -7.66 -3.14 -2.92
N GLY A 76 -7.82 -3.05 -4.24
CA GLY A 76 -8.94 -3.67 -4.95
C GLY A 76 -8.91 -5.19 -4.86
N GLU A 77 -10.00 -5.80 -5.33
CA GLU A 77 -10.11 -7.25 -5.42
C GLU A 77 -9.05 -7.84 -6.35
N ARG A 78 -8.41 -8.93 -5.93
CA ARG A 78 -7.55 -9.73 -6.81
C ARG A 78 -8.37 -10.68 -7.67
N ARG A 79 -9.43 -11.23 -7.07
CA ARG A 79 -10.44 -12.12 -7.65
C ARG A 79 -11.78 -11.74 -7.04
N ARG A 80 -12.87 -12.01 -7.77
CA ARG A 80 -14.26 -11.61 -7.42
C ARG A 80 -14.74 -12.09 -6.05
N ASP A 81 -14.07 -13.07 -5.45
CA ASP A 81 -14.42 -13.71 -4.19
C ASP A 81 -13.51 -13.30 -3.01
N GLU A 82 -12.40 -12.60 -3.26
CA GLU A 82 -11.39 -12.32 -2.22
C GLU A 82 -11.58 -10.97 -1.48
N GLY A 83 -12.66 -10.22 -1.79
CA GLY A 83 -13.00 -8.92 -1.20
C GLY A 83 -11.91 -7.84 -1.38
N GLU A 84 -12.15 -6.64 -0.86
CA GLU A 84 -11.15 -5.55 -0.83
C GLU A 84 -10.32 -5.60 0.46
N VAL A 85 -9.13 -4.99 0.45
CA VAL A 85 -8.34 -4.79 1.68
C VAL A 85 -8.30 -3.31 2.01
N ILE A 86 -8.96 -2.91 3.10
CA ILE A 86 -8.88 -1.56 3.67
C ILE A 86 -7.88 -1.59 4.83
N THR A 87 -6.91 -0.69 4.82
CA THR A 87 -5.86 -0.65 5.84
C THR A 87 -6.27 0.18 7.06
N SER A 88 -5.39 0.25 8.06
CA SER A 88 -5.43 1.34 9.04
C SER A 88 -4.90 2.65 8.43
N ARG A 89 -4.94 3.75 9.19
CA ARG A 89 -4.47 5.06 8.73
C ARG A 89 -3.00 5.01 8.33
N LEU A 90 -2.71 5.66 7.21
CA LEU A 90 -1.36 5.90 6.75
C LEU A 90 -0.66 6.90 7.69
N GLU A 91 0.55 6.55 8.12
CA GLU A 91 1.44 7.39 8.93
C GLU A 91 2.46 8.12 8.05
N ALA A 92 2.92 7.48 6.96
CA ALA A 92 3.92 8.06 6.05
C ALA A 92 3.87 7.43 4.65
N VAL A 93 4.47 8.13 3.68
CA VAL A 93 4.74 7.64 2.32
C VAL A 93 6.23 7.80 2.02
N ASP A 94 6.95 6.69 2.05
CA ASP A 94 8.41 6.67 2.01
C ASP A 94 8.95 5.99 0.76
N ARG A 95 10.27 6.07 0.58
CA ARG A 95 11.02 5.30 -0.43
C ARG A 95 11.45 3.96 0.14
N PRO A 96 11.38 2.86 -0.64
CA PRO A 96 11.99 1.63 -0.18
C PRO A 96 13.50 1.83 -0.12
N ALA A 97 14.13 1.34 0.94
CA ALA A 97 15.58 1.27 0.99
C ALA A 97 16.07 0.34 -0.12
N ILE A 98 17.21 0.66 -0.74
CA ILE A 98 17.78 -0.18 -1.81
C ILE A 98 18.03 -1.60 -1.29
N ALA A 99 18.50 -1.74 -0.05
CA ALA A 99 18.72 -3.03 0.59
C ALA A 99 17.43 -3.87 0.70
N ASP A 100 16.27 -3.23 0.90
CA ASP A 100 14.99 -3.92 1.02
C ASP A 100 14.56 -4.58 -0.29
N LEU A 101 14.91 -3.99 -1.43
CA LEU A 101 14.51 -4.49 -2.75
C LEU A 101 15.03 -5.91 -3.02
N ALA A 102 16.20 -6.26 -2.47
CA ALA A 102 16.79 -7.59 -2.58
C ALA A 102 16.09 -8.64 -1.71
N LEU A 103 15.31 -8.19 -0.72
CA LEU A 103 14.61 -9.03 0.26
C LEU A 103 13.13 -9.21 -0.05
N TYR A 104 12.62 -8.56 -1.10
CA TYR A 104 11.22 -8.72 -1.49
C TYR A 104 10.93 -10.19 -1.80
N PRO A 105 9.74 -10.69 -1.40
CA PRO A 105 9.31 -12.02 -1.78
C PRO A 105 9.42 -12.18 -3.30
N LYS A 106 10.09 -13.25 -3.74
CA LYS A 106 10.12 -13.59 -5.15
C LYS A 106 8.70 -13.99 -5.53
N THR A 107 8.08 -13.25 -6.42
CA THR A 107 6.74 -13.56 -6.93
C THR A 107 6.78 -14.98 -7.52
N ALA A 108 5.93 -15.86 -7.01
CA ALA A 108 5.69 -17.19 -7.58
C ALA A 108 4.89 -17.08 -8.88
#